data_AF-R5M2E0-F1
#
_entry.id   AF-R5M2E0-F1
#
_cell.length_a   1.000
_cell.length_b   1.000
_cell.length_c   1.000
_cell.angle_alpha   90.00
_cell.angle_beta   90.00
_cell.angle_gamma   90.00
#
_symmetry.space_group_name_H-M   'P 1'
#
loop_
_entity.id
_entity.type
_entity.pdbx_description
1 polymer ?
#
loop_
_entity_poly.entity_id
_entity_poly.type
_entity_poly.pdbx_seq_one_letter_code
_entity_poly.pdbx_strand_id
1 'polypeptide(L)'
;MYIDLIVLIVLILVVVMFFKRFSSFVFFMAIVDILLRILTFIKNNIGLPDVSALIGKYIPESIIGIINKYSSGIVNTILQWAFVVIMIIFLSYIIKIFIHKKKI
;
A
#
# COMPACT_ATOMS: atom_id res chain seq x y z
N MET A 1 15.10 -2.68 -20.93
CA MET A 1 16.43 -2.44 -20.31
C MET A 1 16.70 -0.96 -20.04
N TYR A 2 16.64 -0.03 -21.00
CA TYR A 2 16.73 1.43 -20.72
C TYR A 2 15.39 2.05 -20.29
N ILE A 3 14.27 1.64 -20.91
CA ILE A 3 12.94 2.14 -20.58
C ILE A 3 12.53 1.75 -19.15
N ASP A 4 12.84 0.55 -18.70
CA ASP A 4 12.55 0.10 -17.32
C ASP A 4 13.30 0.95 -16.27
N LEU A 5 14.55 1.33 -16.58
CA LEU A 5 15.38 2.18 -15.72
C LEU A 5 14.86 3.62 -15.67
N ILE A 6 14.41 4.15 -16.81
CA ILE A 6 13.81 5.49 -16.91
C ILE A 6 12.49 5.54 -16.14
N VAL A 7 11.64 4.54 -16.29
CA VAL A 7 10.37 4.43 -15.56
C VAL A 7 10.62 4.36 -14.05
N LEU A 8 11.63 3.60 -13.60
CA LEU A 8 12.03 3.52 -12.20
C LEU A 8 12.47 4.89 -11.64
N ILE A 9 13.31 5.63 -12.36
CA ILE A 9 13.80 6.95 -11.94
C ILE A 9 12.67 7.97 -11.88
N VAL A 10 11.77 7.98 -12.87
CA VAL A 10 10.61 8.87 -12.90
C VAL A 10 9.65 8.54 -11.75
N LEU A 11 9.44 7.26 -11.46
CA LEU A 11 8.60 6.83 -10.35
C LEU A 11 9.16 7.30 -9.00
N ILE A 12 10.47 7.15 -8.77
CA ILE A 12 11.15 7.64 -7.56
C ILE A 12 10.99 9.16 -7.44
N LEU A 13 11.18 9.90 -8.54
CA LEU A 13 10.99 11.36 -8.56
C LEU A 13 9.54 11.77 -8.23
N VAL A 14 8.54 11.07 -8.76
CA VAL A 14 7.12 11.34 -8.49
C VAL A 14 6.79 11.09 -7.02
N VAL A 15 7.27 9.98 -6.44
CA VAL A 15 7.07 9.67 -5.01
C VAL A 15 7.72 10.73 -4.10
N VAL A 16 8.89 11.23 -4.48
CA VAL A 16 9.61 12.28 -3.73
C VAL A 16 8.96 13.65 -3.88
N MET A 17 8.46 14.02 -5.06
CA MET A 17 7.84 15.32 -5.32
C MET A 17 6.46 15.48 -4.68
N PHE A 18 5.65 14.40 -4.60
CA PHE A 18 4.26 14.52 -4.15
C PHE A 18 4.11 14.71 -2.64
N PHE A 19 5.12 14.37 -1.83
CA PHE A 19 5.00 14.43 -0.37
C PHE A 19 6.04 15.34 0.26
N LYS A 20 5.66 16.61 0.46
CA LYS A 20 6.40 17.60 1.29
C LYS A 20 6.82 17.07 2.67
N ARG A 21 6.15 16.03 3.18
CA ARG A 21 6.65 15.16 4.26
C ARG A 21 6.44 13.70 3.88
N PHE A 22 7.53 13.00 3.60
CA PHE A 22 7.55 11.56 3.35
C PHE A 22 6.87 10.74 4.47
N SER A 23 6.90 11.21 5.72
CA SER A 23 6.21 10.54 6.82
C SER A 23 4.69 10.49 6.64
N SER A 24 4.04 11.61 6.28
CA SER A 24 2.59 11.65 6.05
C SER A 24 2.14 10.73 4.91
N PHE A 25 2.97 10.56 3.89
CA PHE A 25 2.72 9.58 2.82
C PHE A 25 2.67 8.16 3.34
N VAL A 26 3.71 7.77 4.08
CA VAL A 26 3.89 6.43 4.61
C VAL A 26 2.70 6.06 5.51
N PHE A 27 2.25 7.00 6.35
CA PHE A 27 1.05 6.82 7.16
C PHE A 27 -0.22 6.66 6.31
N PHE A 28 -0.43 7.51 5.30
CA PHE A 28 -1.59 7.42 4.42
C PHE A 28 -1.65 6.08 3.69
N MET A 29 -0.55 5.66 3.07
CA MET A 29 -0.44 4.39 2.34
C MET A 29 -0.75 3.20 3.25
N ALA A 30 -0.20 3.20 4.47
CA ALA A 30 -0.46 2.14 5.44
C ALA A 30 -1.93 2.12 5.92
N ILE A 31 -2.53 3.28 6.18
CA ILE A 31 -3.94 3.38 6.58
C ILE A 31 -4.85 2.82 5.48
N VAL A 32 -4.61 3.22 4.23
CA VAL A 32 -5.40 2.73 3.08
C VAL A 32 -5.22 1.23 2.90
N ASP A 33 -3.98 0.70 2.96
CA ASP A 33 -3.76 -0.75 2.82
C ASP A 33 -4.45 -1.56 3.93
N ILE A 34 -4.36 -1.11 5.18
CA ILE A 34 -5.03 -1.74 6.32
C ILE A 34 -6.56 -1.71 6.12
N LEU A 35 -7.13 -0.59 5.68
CA LEU A 35 -8.56 -0.46 5.41
C LEU A 35 -9.01 -1.44 4.32
N LEU A 36 -8.28 -1.55 3.21
CA LEU A 36 -8.59 -2.50 2.14
C LEU A 36 -8.55 -3.96 2.63
N ARG A 37 -7.58 -4.30 3.47
CA ARG A 37 -7.49 -5.63 4.10
C ARG A 37 -8.67 -5.91 5.02
N ILE A 38 -9.11 -4.93 5.82
CA ILE A 38 -10.28 -5.07 6.68
C ILE A 38 -11.54 -5.30 5.83
N LEU A 39 -11.74 -4.53 4.75
CA LEU A 39 -12.88 -4.72 3.84
C LEU A 39 -12.85 -6.09 3.17
N THR A 40 -11.67 -6.57 2.80
CA THR A 40 -11.48 -7.92 2.24
C THR A 40 -11.82 -9.00 3.27
N PHE A 41 -11.42 -8.81 4.52
CA PHE A 41 -11.80 -9.72 5.60
C PHE A 41 -13.33 -9.75 5.81
N ILE A 42 -13.99 -8.58 5.81
CA ILE A 42 -15.45 -8.48 5.93
C ILE A 42 -16.13 -9.19 4.75
N LYS A 43 -15.71 -8.90 3.50
CA LYS A 43 -16.21 -9.56 2.29
C LYS A 43 -16.20 -11.08 2.40
N ASN A 44 -15.13 -11.64 2.96
CA ASN A 44 -14.93 -13.09 3.06
C ASN A 44 -15.71 -13.74 4.22
N ASN A 45 -16.19 -12.96 5.20
CA ASN A 45 -16.85 -13.47 6.41
C ASN A 45 -18.32 -13.05 6.60
N ILE A 46 -18.86 -12.15 5.77
CA ILE A 46 -20.21 -11.58 5.95
C ILE A 46 -21.36 -12.55 5.64
N GLY A 47 -21.09 -13.69 4.99
CA GLY A 47 -22.11 -14.72 4.66
C GLY A 47 -23.21 -14.26 3.68
N LEU A 48 -23.17 -13.01 3.22
CA LEU A 48 -24.11 -12.41 2.27
C LEU A 48 -23.46 -12.33 0.88
N PRO A 49 -23.84 -13.20 -0.08
CA PRO A 49 -23.19 -13.30 -1.39
C PRO A 49 -23.33 -12.04 -2.23
N ASP A 50 -24.49 -11.36 -2.18
CA ASP A 50 -24.72 -10.13 -2.95
C ASP A 50 -23.82 -8.98 -2.50
N VAL A 51 -23.66 -8.82 -1.19
CA VAL A 51 -22.80 -7.79 -0.60
C VAL A 51 -21.32 -8.11 -0.88
N SER A 52 -20.93 -9.39 -0.77
CA SER A 52 -19.59 -9.85 -1.09
C SER A 52 -19.21 -9.61 -2.56
N ALA A 53 -20.16 -9.85 -3.49
CA ALA A 53 -19.98 -9.60 -4.91
C ALA A 53 -19.80 -8.12 -5.24
N LEU A 54 -20.56 -7.23 -4.60
CA LEU A 54 -20.42 -5.78 -4.76
C LEU A 54 -19.07 -5.28 -4.26
N ILE A 55 -18.65 -5.73 -3.07
CA ILE A 55 -17.34 -5.35 -2.50
C ILE A 55 -16.22 -5.86 -3.41
N GLY A 56 -16.26 -7.11 -3.84
CA GLY A 56 -15.23 -7.68 -4.73
C GLY A 56 -15.16 -7.02 -6.11
N LYS A 57 -16.25 -6.41 -6.59
CA LYS A 57 -16.29 -5.72 -7.89
C LYS A 57 -15.61 -4.35 -7.85
N TYR A 58 -15.84 -3.57 -6.78
CA TYR A 58 -15.41 -2.18 -6.71
C TYR A 58 -14.19 -1.95 -5.81
N ILE A 59 -13.97 -2.81 -4.82
CA ILE A 59 -12.93 -2.62 -3.80
C ILE A 59 -11.79 -3.62 -4.05
N PRO A 60 -10.57 -3.14 -4.31
CA PRO A 60 -9.40 -4.00 -4.45
C PRO A 60 -9.00 -4.60 -3.09
N GLU A 61 -8.35 -5.78 -3.13
CA GLU A 61 -8.07 -6.53 -1.89
C GLU A 61 -6.98 -5.90 -1.01
N SER A 62 -6.05 -5.17 -1.62
CA SER A 62 -4.94 -4.49 -0.96
C SER A 62 -4.28 -3.53 -1.96
N ILE A 63 -3.34 -2.70 -1.49
CA ILE A 63 -2.54 -1.87 -2.40
C ILE A 63 -1.71 -2.74 -3.35
N ILE A 64 -1.20 -3.89 -2.90
CA ILE A 64 -0.53 -4.86 -3.78
C ILE A 64 -1.50 -5.41 -4.83
N GLY A 65 -2.76 -5.67 -4.47
CA GLY A 65 -3.81 -6.05 -5.42
C GLY A 65 -4.04 -4.99 -6.49
N ILE A 66 -3.99 -3.70 -6.14
CA ILE A 66 -4.06 -2.59 -7.10
C ILE A 66 -2.83 -2.62 -8.03
N ILE A 67 -1.63 -2.75 -7.48
CA ILE A 67 -0.39 -2.80 -8.26
C ILE A 67 -0.45 -3.97 -9.26
N ASN A 68 -0.88 -5.15 -8.83
CA ASN A 68 -1.02 -6.33 -9.70
C ASN A 68 -2.07 -6.15 -10.81
N LYS A 69 -3.12 -5.37 -10.57
CA LYS A 69 -4.17 -5.12 -11.57
C LYS A 69 -3.69 -4.17 -12.67
N TYR A 70 -2.84 -3.21 -12.32
CA TYR A 70 -2.45 -2.12 -13.23
C TYR A 70 -1.00 -2.20 -13.72
N SER A 71 -0.21 -3.16 -13.24
CA SER A 71 1.17 -3.34 -13.67
C SER A 71 1.53 -4.83 -13.84
N SER A 72 2.46 -5.11 -14.75
CA SER A 72 2.94 -6.46 -15.03
C SER A 72 4.46 -6.49 -15.23
N GLY A 73 5.03 -7.71 -15.21
CA GLY A 73 6.46 -7.92 -15.42
C GLY A 73 7.34 -7.28 -14.36
N ILE A 74 8.53 -6.81 -14.77
CA ILE A 74 9.56 -6.32 -13.85
C ILE A 74 9.15 -5.04 -13.11
N VAL A 75 8.34 -4.19 -13.75
CA VAL A 75 7.82 -2.95 -13.17
C VAL A 75 6.87 -3.26 -12.01
N ASN A 76 6.03 -4.30 -12.13
CA ASN A 76 5.18 -4.76 -11.04
C ASN A 76 6.02 -5.22 -9.84
N THR A 77 7.03 -6.06 -10.07
CA THR A 77 7.92 -6.53 -9.01
C THR A 77 8.59 -5.37 -8.26
N ILE A 78 9.11 -4.39 -8.99
CA ILE A 78 9.70 -3.18 -8.41
C ILE A 78 8.68 -2.42 -7.55
N LEU A 79 7.47 -2.21 -8.07
CA LEU A 79 6.40 -1.49 -7.35
C LEU A 79 5.99 -2.21 -6.06
N GLN A 80 5.89 -3.54 -6.09
CA GLN A 80 5.61 -4.34 -4.91
C GLN A 80 6.71 -4.17 -3.86
N TRP A 81 7.99 -4.28 -4.26
CA TRP A 81 9.12 -4.10 -3.33
C TRP A 81 9.20 -2.68 -2.78
N ALA A 82 8.93 -1.66 -3.61
CA ALA A 82 8.85 -0.27 -3.14
C ALA A 82 7.74 -0.11 -2.08
N PHE A 83 6.57 -0.73 -2.30
CA PHE A 83 5.49 -0.74 -1.32
C PHE A 83 5.88 -1.48 -0.03
N VAL A 84 6.57 -2.62 -0.12
CA VAL A 84 7.08 -3.34 1.07
C VAL A 84 8.03 -2.46 1.87
N VAL A 85 8.95 -1.73 1.23
CA VAL A 85 9.85 -0.78 1.90
C VAL A 85 9.07 0.31 2.63
N ILE A 86 8.02 0.87 2.00
CA ILE A 86 7.13 1.85 2.64
C ILE A 86 6.49 1.25 3.91
N MET A 87 6.01 0.02 3.85
CA MET A 87 5.40 -0.67 4.99
C MET A 87 6.40 -0.94 6.13
N ILE A 88 7.66 -1.27 5.82
CA ILE A 88 8.74 -1.42 6.82
C ILE A 88 9.03 -0.10 7.53
N ILE A 89 9.06 1.01 6.78
CA ILE A 89 9.28 2.35 7.34
C ILE A 89 8.09 2.73 8.24
N PHE A 90 6.85 2.48 7.78
CA PHE A 90 5.65 2.69 8.58
C PHE A 90 5.72 1.93 9.91
N LEU A 91 6.05 0.63 9.86
CA LEU A 91 6.15 -0.20 11.05
C LEU A 91 7.22 0.34 12.01
N SER A 92 8.35 0.77 11.48
CA SER A 92 9.43 1.39 12.27
C SER A 92 8.96 2.67 12.97
N TYR A 93 8.15 3.51 12.31
CA TYR A 93 7.54 4.69 12.95
C TYR A 93 6.57 4.30 14.06
N ILE A 94 5.69 3.32 13.83
CA ILE A 94 4.74 2.85 14.84
C ILE A 94 5.46 2.27 16.06
N ILE A 95 6.47 1.42 15.85
CA ILE A 95 7.29 0.84 16.94
C ILE A 95 7.97 1.96 17.73
N LYS A 96 8.58 2.93 17.06
CA LYS A 96 9.24 4.06 17.73
C LYS A 96 8.25 4.87 18.56
N ILE A 97 7.06 5.17 18.02
CA ILE A 97 5.99 5.88 18.73
C ILE A 97 5.51 5.07 19.93
N PHE A 98 5.32 3.76 19.78
CA PHE A 98 4.87 2.87 20.84
C PHE A 98 5.89 2.78 21.99
N ILE A 99 7.19 2.64 21.67
CA ILE A 99 8.27 2.61 22.67
C ILE A 99 8.46 3.98 23.34
N HIS A 100 8.34 5.08 22.60
CA HIS A 100 8.46 6.44 23.15
C HIS A 100 7.23 6.92 23.92
N LYS A 101 6.10 6.21 23.84
CA LYS A 101 5.02 6.43 24.81
C LYS A 101 5.52 6.00 26.18
N LYS A 102 6.00 6.98 26.95
CA LYS A 102 6.23 6.89 28.39
C LYS A 102 5.01 6.21 29.02
N LYS A 103 5.26 5.20 29.88
CA LYS A 103 4.24 4.45 30.64
C LYS A 103 3.11 5.41 31.05
N ILE A 104 1.89 5.11 30.59
CA ILE A 104 0.67 5.70 31.16
C ILE A 104 0.65 5.39 32.65
#